data_AF-A0A5N7CUW7-F1
#
_entry.id   AF-A0A5N7CUW7-F1
#
_cell.length_a   1.000
_cell.length_b   1.000
_cell.length_c   1.000
_cell.angle_alpha   90.00
_cell.angle_beta   90.00
_cell.angle_gamma   90.00
#
_symmetry.space_group_name_H-M   'P 1'
#
loop_
_entity.id
_entity.type
_entity.pdbx_description
1 polymer ?
#
loop_
_entity_poly.entity_id
_entity_poly.type
_entity_poly.pdbx_seq_one_letter_code
_entity_poly.pdbx_strand_id
1 'polypeptide(L)'
;MATPDVAILVQQIDAVLQTQPKLPDEERCQLREAGRRLSLAMEIPVDSIHRIAYAVGVNLRLFEMIRDSVSSHAELAIKAKVDPVLMRRLLRYYQSVGMISQLGTDTFVANNVTNNALASDMGRSGIYMQVDVLGRSMLAFPQFLRSTNYRNPSNPNETAFYLGMQTDQDLFKWLENHPDYSVNFNTWMLQ
;
A
#
# COMPACT_ATOMS: atom_id res chain seq x y z
N MET A 1 -15.35 -21.75 18.17
CA MET A 1 -15.74 -22.15 16.81
C MET A 1 -14.65 -23.05 16.26
N ALA A 2 -14.99 -24.09 15.50
CA ALA A 2 -13.99 -24.94 14.84
C ALA A 2 -13.21 -24.13 13.79
N THR A 3 -11.92 -24.39 13.66
CA THR A 3 -11.09 -23.80 12.60
C THR A 3 -11.63 -24.26 11.25
N PRO A 4 -11.90 -23.36 10.30
CA PRO A 4 -12.31 -23.75 8.95
C PRO A 4 -11.23 -24.60 8.30
N ASP A 5 -11.63 -25.63 7.56
CA ASP A 5 -10.71 -26.36 6.69
C ASP A 5 -10.35 -25.47 5.49
N VAL A 6 -9.10 -25.01 5.46
CA VAL A 6 -8.60 -24.10 4.43
C VAL A 6 -8.63 -24.76 3.05
N ALA A 7 -8.37 -26.06 2.95
CA ALA A 7 -8.37 -26.75 1.67
C ALA A 7 -9.78 -26.79 1.05
N ILE A 8 -10.79 -27.05 1.89
CA ILE A 8 -12.20 -27.01 1.46
C ILE A 8 -12.59 -25.60 1.02
N LEU A 9 -12.21 -24.57 1.79
CA LEU A 9 -12.52 -23.18 1.45
C LEU A 9 -11.90 -22.76 0.11
N VAL A 10 -10.64 -23.13 -0.14
CA VAL A 10 -9.97 -22.87 -1.43
C VAL A 10 -10.72 -23.55 -2.58
N GLN A 11 -11.09 -24.83 -2.41
CA GLN A 11 -11.84 -25.56 -3.43
C GLN A 11 -13.19 -24.91 -3.76
N GLN A 12 -13.91 -24.40 -2.74
CA GLN A 12 -15.16 -23.69 -2.92
C GLN A 12 -14.97 -22.37 -3.67
N ILE A 13 -13.93 -21.60 -3.34
CA ILE A 13 -13.58 -20.36 -4.05
C ILE A 13 -13.25 -20.66 -5.52
N ASP A 14 -12.43 -21.67 -5.79
CA ASP A 14 -12.04 -22.07 -7.15
C ASP A 14 -13.25 -22.50 -7.98
N ALA A 15 -14.19 -23.24 -7.39
CA ALA A 15 -15.44 -23.61 -8.07
C ALA A 15 -16.27 -22.39 -8.49
N VAL A 16 -16.34 -21.36 -7.62
CA VAL A 16 -17.02 -20.10 -7.95
C VAL A 16 -16.28 -19.33 -9.05
N LEU A 17 -14.94 -19.30 -9.01
CA LEU A 17 -14.13 -18.63 -10.04
C LEU A 17 -14.24 -19.31 -11.42
N GLN A 18 -14.36 -20.64 -11.45
CA GLN A 18 -14.52 -21.42 -12.68
C GLN A 18 -15.91 -21.26 -13.29
N THR A 19 -16.95 -21.27 -12.45
CA THR A 19 -18.35 -21.24 -12.92
C THR A 19 -18.88 -19.83 -13.14
N GLN A 20 -18.28 -18.82 -12.50
CA GLN A 20 -18.69 -17.40 -12.54
C GLN A 20 -20.22 -17.23 -12.51
N PRO A 21 -20.89 -17.75 -11.46
CA PRO A 21 -22.34 -17.80 -11.43
C PRO A 21 -22.93 -16.39 -11.45
N LYS A 22 -24.06 -16.23 -12.16
CA LYS A 22 -24.84 -14.98 -12.09
C LYS A 22 -25.59 -14.94 -10.77
N LEU A 23 -25.01 -14.23 -9.79
CA LEU A 23 -25.59 -14.03 -8.47
C LEU A 23 -26.47 -12.76 -8.43
N PRO A 24 -27.51 -12.71 -7.57
CA PRO A 24 -28.16 -11.47 -7.20
C PRO A 24 -27.16 -10.43 -6.68
N ASP A 25 -27.47 -9.14 -6.86
CA ASP A 25 -26.52 -8.07 -6.55
C ASP A 25 -26.06 -8.05 -5.08
N GLU A 26 -26.96 -8.36 -4.15
CA GLU A 26 -26.64 -8.42 -2.73
C GLU A 26 -25.63 -9.54 -2.43
N GLU A 27 -25.90 -10.77 -2.89
CA GLU A 27 -25.00 -11.93 -2.72
C GLU A 27 -23.64 -11.70 -3.40
N ARG A 28 -23.65 -11.13 -4.61
CA ARG A 28 -22.43 -10.76 -5.32
C ARG A 28 -21.60 -9.74 -4.53
N CYS A 29 -22.25 -8.72 -3.94
CA CYS A 29 -21.57 -7.72 -3.11
C CYS A 29 -21.00 -8.33 -1.84
N GLN A 30 -21.77 -9.18 -1.16
CA GLN A 30 -21.35 -9.87 0.06
C GLN A 30 -20.15 -10.79 -0.20
N LEU A 31 -20.19 -11.60 -1.26
CA LEU A 31 -19.08 -12.48 -1.64
C LEU A 31 -17.82 -11.69 -1.99
N ARG A 32 -17.95 -10.63 -2.79
CA ARG A 32 -16.82 -9.74 -3.14
C ARG A 32 -16.19 -9.13 -1.89
N GLU A 33 -17.02 -8.65 -0.96
CA GLU A 33 -16.53 -8.01 0.26
C GLU A 33 -15.92 -9.02 1.24
N ALA A 34 -16.47 -10.24 1.32
CA ALA A 34 -15.86 -11.33 2.08
C ALA A 34 -14.49 -11.71 1.50
N GLY A 35 -14.38 -11.89 0.18
CA GLY A 35 -13.12 -12.18 -0.49
C GLY A 35 -12.07 -11.08 -0.29
N ARG A 36 -12.50 -9.81 -0.39
CA ARG A 36 -11.62 -8.66 -0.13
C ARG A 36 -11.11 -8.65 1.32
N ARG A 37 -11.99 -8.85 2.31
CA ARG A 37 -11.58 -8.91 3.73
C ARG A 37 -10.64 -10.08 4.01
N LEU A 38 -10.90 -11.24 3.41
CA LEU A 38 -10.02 -12.41 3.52
C LEU A 38 -8.64 -12.11 2.93
N SER A 39 -8.58 -11.55 1.71
CA SER A 39 -7.33 -11.16 1.06
C SER A 39 -6.51 -10.21 1.93
N LEU A 40 -7.10 -9.13 2.44
CA LEU A 40 -6.41 -8.17 3.32
C LEU A 40 -5.91 -8.79 4.64
N ALA A 41 -6.64 -9.77 5.18
CA ALA A 41 -6.25 -10.45 6.40
C ALA A 41 -5.07 -11.40 6.19
N MET A 42 -4.90 -11.93 4.98
CA MET A 42 -3.82 -12.86 4.62
C MET A 42 -2.57 -12.16 4.09
N GLU A 43 -2.62 -10.85 3.83
CA GLU A 43 -1.44 -10.08 3.40
C GLU A 43 -0.34 -10.15 4.46
N ILE A 44 0.87 -10.51 4.00
CA ILE A 44 2.10 -10.22 4.73
C ILE A 44 2.49 -8.76 4.50
N PRO A 45 3.35 -8.17 5.36
CA PRO A 45 3.63 -6.73 5.30
C PRO A 45 4.08 -6.21 3.93
N VAL A 46 4.92 -6.96 3.22
CA VAL A 46 5.43 -6.57 1.89
C VAL A 46 4.32 -6.52 0.83
N ASP A 47 3.34 -7.43 0.89
CA ASP A 47 2.19 -7.44 -0.02
C ASP A 47 1.33 -6.19 0.20
N SER A 48 1.08 -5.87 1.47
CA SER A 48 0.36 -4.66 1.85
C SER A 48 1.05 -3.41 1.30
N ILE A 49 2.37 -3.25 1.53
CA ILE A 49 3.15 -2.08 1.07
C ILE A 49 3.04 -1.90 -0.45
N HIS A 50 3.21 -2.98 -1.22
CA HIS A 50 3.10 -2.92 -2.68
C HIS A 50 1.70 -2.52 -3.15
N ARG A 51 0.66 -3.00 -2.48
CA ARG A 51 -0.73 -2.65 -2.80
C ARG A 51 -1.05 -1.19 -2.49
N ILE A 52 -0.47 -0.61 -1.43
CA ILE A 52 -0.85 0.70 -0.86
C ILE A 52 0.22 1.77 -1.00
N ALA A 53 1.09 1.64 -2.00
CA ALA A 53 2.26 2.48 -2.23
C ALA A 53 2.02 4.00 -2.18
N TYR A 54 0.80 4.51 -2.31
CA TYR A 54 0.48 5.95 -2.36
C TYR A 54 -0.06 6.53 -1.03
N ALA A 55 0.18 5.90 0.11
CA ALA A 55 -0.40 6.30 1.39
C ALA A 55 0.28 7.55 2.01
N VAL A 56 -0.26 8.74 1.75
CA VAL A 56 0.22 10.02 2.33
C VAL A 56 0.21 10.03 3.87
N GLY A 57 -0.65 9.22 4.49
CA GLY A 57 -0.81 9.11 5.94
C GLY A 57 0.44 8.61 6.68
N VAL A 58 1.36 7.96 5.97
CA VAL A 58 2.65 7.49 6.48
C VAL A 58 3.50 8.65 6.99
N ASN A 59 3.55 9.75 6.25
CA ASN A 59 4.34 10.93 6.61
C ASN A 59 3.76 11.68 7.82
N LEU A 60 2.45 11.51 8.07
CA LEU A 60 1.73 12.12 9.18
C LEU A 60 1.79 11.29 10.46
N ARG A 61 2.44 10.12 10.42
CA ARG A 61 2.41 9.10 11.48
C ARG A 61 0.99 8.70 11.90
N LEU A 62 0.06 8.80 10.95
CA LEU A 62 -1.36 8.64 11.20
C LEU A 62 -1.71 7.19 11.55
N PHE A 63 -1.02 6.24 10.93
CA PHE A 63 -1.28 4.82 11.12
C PHE A 63 -0.82 4.32 12.49
N GLU A 64 0.26 4.88 13.05
CA GLU A 64 0.65 4.64 14.45
C GLU A 64 -0.41 5.19 15.42
N MET A 65 -0.94 6.39 15.18
CA MET A 65 -2.00 6.97 16.02
C MET A 65 -3.28 6.10 16.04
N ILE A 66 -3.64 5.51 14.89
CA ILE A 66 -4.79 4.62 14.73
C ILE A 66 -4.54 3.23 15.33
N ARG A 67 -3.30 2.73 15.29
CA ARG A 67 -2.89 1.49 15.96
C ARG A 67 -3.05 1.61 17.47
N ASP A 68 -2.58 2.72 18.03
CA ASP A 68 -2.45 2.85 19.48
C ASP A 68 -3.79 3.21 20.15
N SER A 69 -4.80 3.65 19.40
CA SER A 69 -6.12 4.01 19.95
C SER A 69 -7.25 4.01 18.91
N VAL A 70 -8.45 3.62 19.35
CA VAL A 70 -9.68 3.95 18.62
C VAL A 70 -9.87 5.46 18.68
N SER A 71 -9.78 6.13 17.53
CA SER A 71 -9.85 7.60 17.46
C SER A 71 -10.91 8.06 16.48
N SER A 72 -11.53 9.20 16.81
CA SER A 72 -12.38 9.94 15.89
C SER A 72 -11.54 10.73 14.86
N HIS A 73 -12.13 11.09 13.72
CA HIS A 73 -11.43 11.94 12.76
C HIS A 73 -11.02 13.30 13.34
N ALA A 74 -11.80 13.87 14.27
CA ALA A 74 -11.51 15.16 14.89
C ALA A 74 -10.27 15.08 15.80
N GLU A 75 -10.15 14.02 16.59
CA GLU A 75 -8.97 13.78 17.42
C GLU A 75 -7.72 13.55 16.57
N LEU A 76 -7.84 12.76 15.50
CA LEU A 76 -6.73 12.52 14.57
C LEU A 76 -6.30 13.80 13.85
N ALA A 77 -7.25 14.65 13.47
CA ALA A 77 -6.97 15.95 12.84
C ALA A 77 -6.13 16.85 13.78
N ILE A 78 -6.51 16.94 15.06
CA ILE A 78 -5.77 17.71 16.07
C ILE A 78 -4.38 17.12 16.29
N LYS A 79 -4.27 15.80 16.54
CA LYS A 79 -2.98 15.13 16.81
C LYS A 79 -2.02 15.23 15.63
N ALA A 80 -2.51 15.02 14.41
CA ALA A 80 -1.70 15.07 13.19
C ALA A 80 -1.51 16.50 12.65
N LYS A 81 -2.15 17.52 13.25
CA LYS A 81 -2.16 18.92 12.78
C LYS A 81 -2.60 19.04 11.31
N VAL A 82 -3.65 18.30 10.95
CA VAL A 82 -4.25 18.29 9.61
C VAL A 82 -5.61 18.94 9.67
N ASP A 83 -5.98 19.65 8.61
CA ASP A 83 -7.32 20.21 8.46
C ASP A 83 -8.40 19.11 8.67
N PRO A 84 -9.43 19.32 9.50
CA PRO A 84 -10.42 18.28 9.80
C PRO A 84 -11.17 17.75 8.57
N VAL A 85 -11.42 18.60 7.57
CA VAL A 85 -12.10 18.18 6.33
C VAL A 85 -11.16 17.30 5.52
N LEU A 86 -9.88 17.68 5.41
CA LEU A 86 -8.87 16.84 4.76
C LEU A 86 -8.69 15.51 5.50
N MET A 87 -8.57 15.51 6.83
CA MET A 87 -8.44 14.30 7.64
C MET A 87 -9.60 13.33 7.38
N ARG A 88 -10.83 13.84 7.35
CA ARG A 88 -12.01 13.02 7.04
C ARG A 88 -11.94 12.39 5.64
N ARG A 89 -11.48 13.15 4.63
CA ARG A 89 -11.30 12.63 3.27
C ARG A 89 -10.23 11.54 3.21
N LEU A 90 -9.11 11.73 3.89
CA LEU A 90 -8.03 10.76 3.96
C LEU A 90 -8.47 9.46 4.64
N LEU A 91 -9.13 9.54 5.80
CA LEU A 91 -9.62 8.36 6.52
C LEU A 91 -10.66 7.56 5.72
N ARG A 92 -11.57 8.25 5.01
CA ARG A 92 -12.52 7.59 4.09
C ARG A 92 -11.79 6.87 2.95
N TYR A 93 -10.79 7.51 2.36
CA TYR A 93 -9.98 6.88 1.34
C TYR A 93 -9.26 5.64 1.88
N TYR A 94 -8.53 5.76 2.99
CA TYR A 94 -7.79 4.66 3.63
C TYR A 94 -8.70 3.49 4.00
N GLN A 95 -9.90 3.77 4.51
CA GLN A 95 -10.90 2.74 4.79
C GLN A 95 -11.36 2.04 3.50
N SER A 96 -11.66 2.81 2.44
CA SER A 96 -12.18 2.25 1.18
C SER A 96 -11.19 1.31 0.50
N VAL A 97 -9.89 1.55 0.66
CA VAL A 97 -8.81 0.71 0.13
C VAL A 97 -8.25 -0.27 1.17
N GLY A 98 -8.93 -0.44 2.31
CA GLY A 98 -8.61 -1.47 3.29
C GLY A 98 -7.33 -1.23 4.10
N MET A 99 -6.79 -0.01 4.14
CA MET A 99 -5.64 0.34 4.97
C MET A 99 -5.99 0.42 6.47
N ILE A 100 -7.25 0.76 6.80
CA ILE A 100 -7.80 0.85 8.16
C ILE A 100 -9.24 0.30 8.18
N SER A 101 -9.76 0.02 9.37
CA SER A 101 -11.15 -0.37 9.61
C SER A 101 -11.97 0.80 10.19
N GLN A 102 -13.30 0.71 10.06
CA GLN A 102 -14.25 1.69 10.59
C GLN A 102 -15.34 0.99 11.41
N LEU A 103 -15.50 1.37 12.67
CA LEU A 103 -16.51 0.80 13.59
C LEU A 103 -17.81 1.60 13.63
N GLY A 104 -17.78 2.87 13.23
CA GLY A 104 -18.93 3.76 13.22
C GLY A 104 -18.71 4.94 12.29
N THR A 105 -19.70 5.83 12.16
CA THR A 105 -19.72 6.91 11.16
C THR A 105 -18.44 7.73 11.09
N ASP A 106 -17.75 7.94 12.21
CA ASP A 106 -16.51 8.72 12.27
C ASP A 106 -15.44 8.09 13.19
N THR A 107 -15.51 6.77 13.42
CA THR A 107 -14.62 6.04 14.33
C THR A 107 -13.77 5.01 13.57
N PHE A 108 -12.45 5.16 13.64
CA PHE A 108 -11.50 4.35 12.87
C PHE A 108 -10.56 3.55 13.78
N VAL A 109 -10.13 2.39 13.31
CA VAL A 109 -9.30 1.43 14.06
C VAL A 109 -8.35 0.72 13.12
N ALA A 110 -7.20 0.32 13.65
CA ALA A 110 -6.22 -0.47 12.92
C ALA A 110 -6.72 -1.87 12.54
N ASN A 111 -6.29 -2.34 11.37
CA ASN A 111 -6.48 -3.72 10.92
C ASN A 111 -5.11 -4.41 10.69
N ASN A 112 -5.10 -5.62 10.09
CA ASN A 112 -3.86 -6.35 9.75
C ASN A 112 -2.85 -5.46 9.01
N VAL A 113 -3.32 -4.74 7.99
CA VAL A 113 -2.52 -3.83 7.16
C VAL A 113 -1.95 -2.68 8.00
N THR A 114 -2.77 -2.05 8.83
CA THR A 114 -2.29 -0.96 9.70
C THR A 114 -1.25 -1.46 10.70
N ASN A 115 -1.56 -2.55 11.40
CA ASN A 115 -0.76 -3.08 12.51
C ASN A 115 0.59 -3.59 12.05
N ASN A 116 0.61 -4.36 10.95
CA ASN A 116 1.77 -5.13 10.54
C ASN A 116 2.59 -4.46 9.44
N ALA A 117 1.99 -3.54 8.67
CA ALA A 117 2.69 -2.82 7.60
C ALA A 117 2.79 -1.33 7.90
N LEU A 118 1.67 -0.60 7.89
CA LEU A 118 1.68 0.87 7.82
C LEU A 118 2.21 1.57 9.07
N ALA A 119 2.02 0.97 10.26
CA ALA A 119 2.49 1.51 11.53
C ALA A 119 3.90 0.98 11.93
N SER A 120 4.64 0.42 10.98
CA SER A 120 6.01 -0.09 11.17
C SER A 120 7.04 0.80 10.47
N ASP A 121 8.27 0.84 10.99
CA ASP A 121 9.36 1.62 10.37
C ASP A 121 9.72 1.10 8.98
N MET A 122 9.67 -0.23 8.78
CA MET A 122 9.84 -0.86 7.48
C MET A 122 8.77 -0.38 6.49
N GLY A 123 7.49 -0.41 6.89
CA GLY A 123 6.39 0.02 6.01
C GLY A 123 6.43 1.50 5.68
N ARG A 124 6.82 2.34 6.66
CA ARG A 124 7.02 3.78 6.42
C ARG A 124 8.13 4.01 5.39
N SER A 125 9.27 3.37 5.60
CA SER A 125 10.43 3.50 4.72
C SER A 125 10.17 2.92 3.33
N GLY A 126 9.49 1.78 3.26
CA GLY A 126 9.08 1.14 2.01
C GLY A 126 8.13 2.02 1.20
N ILE A 127 7.10 2.60 1.83
CA ILE A 127 6.18 3.51 1.13
C ILE A 127 6.91 4.77 0.66
N TYR A 128 7.81 5.32 1.48
CA TYR A 128 8.65 6.45 1.09
C TYR A 128 9.46 6.13 -0.19
N MET A 129 10.16 4.99 -0.22
CA MET A 129 10.93 4.55 -1.39
C MET A 129 10.04 4.24 -2.60
N GLN A 130 8.88 3.64 -2.39
CA GLN A 130 7.91 3.32 -3.44
C GLN A 130 7.36 4.56 -4.13
N VAL A 131 6.99 5.61 -3.38
CA VAL A 131 6.47 6.86 -3.98
C VAL A 131 7.58 7.64 -4.66
N ASP A 132 8.65 7.91 -3.93
CA ASP A 132 9.59 8.96 -4.34
C ASP A 132 10.63 8.47 -5.33
N VAL A 133 10.95 7.18 -5.33
CA VAL A 133 11.99 6.61 -6.20
C VAL A 133 11.38 5.69 -7.24
N LEU A 134 10.66 4.65 -6.81
CA LEU A 134 10.10 3.66 -7.73
C LEU A 134 8.95 4.24 -8.55
N GLY A 135 8.07 5.03 -7.93
CA GLY A 135 6.93 5.65 -8.58
C GLY A 135 7.34 6.56 -9.74
N ARG A 136 8.36 7.40 -9.54
CA ARG A 136 8.90 8.27 -10.60
C ARG A 136 9.49 7.46 -11.75
N SER A 137 10.25 6.41 -11.42
CA SER A 137 10.84 5.50 -12.40
C SER A 137 9.77 4.76 -13.21
N MET A 138 8.70 4.29 -12.54
CA MET A 138 7.56 3.62 -13.18
C MET A 138 6.77 4.55 -14.08
N LEU A 139 6.53 5.81 -13.67
CA LEU A 139 5.87 6.80 -14.51
C LEU A 139 6.69 7.17 -15.76
N ALA A 140 8.02 7.13 -15.66
CA ALA A 140 8.92 7.32 -16.79
C ALA A 140 9.04 6.10 -17.71
N PHE A 141 8.69 4.90 -17.23
CA PHE A 141 8.89 3.64 -17.96
C PHE A 141 8.23 3.60 -19.35
N PRO A 142 6.97 4.04 -19.55
CA PRO A 142 6.38 4.11 -20.89
C PRO A 142 7.09 5.07 -21.84
N GLN A 143 7.65 6.18 -21.34
CA GLN A 143 8.45 7.10 -22.15
C GLN A 143 9.79 6.46 -22.54
N PHE A 144 10.46 5.84 -21.57
CA PHE A 144 11.72 5.13 -21.79
C PHE A 144 11.57 4.05 -22.88
N LEU A 145 10.57 3.16 -22.77
CA LEU A 145 10.34 2.13 -23.78
C LEU A 145 10.04 2.70 -25.18
N ARG A 146 9.31 3.81 -25.27
CA ARG A 146 9.08 4.48 -26.56
C ARG A 146 10.38 5.00 -27.16
N SER A 147 11.25 5.62 -26.37
CA SER A 147 12.55 6.12 -26.86
C SER A 147 13.49 5.01 -27.33
N THR A 148 13.37 3.81 -26.77
CA THR A 148 14.19 2.65 -27.17
C THR A 148 13.54 1.83 -28.28
N ASN A 149 12.41 2.27 -28.85
CA ASN A 149 11.59 1.49 -29.78
C ASN A 149 11.22 0.11 -29.22
N TYR A 150 10.92 0.05 -27.92
CA TYR A 150 10.55 -1.16 -27.18
C TYR A 150 11.60 -2.29 -27.26
N ARG A 151 12.87 -1.94 -27.49
CA ARG A 151 13.97 -2.90 -27.43
C ARG A 151 14.22 -3.33 -25.99
N ASN A 152 14.67 -4.56 -25.82
CA ASN A 152 15.05 -5.08 -24.51
C ASN A 152 16.17 -4.21 -23.89
N PRO A 153 15.99 -3.64 -22.70
CA PRO A 153 17.04 -2.88 -22.02
C PRO A 153 18.16 -3.83 -21.58
N SER A 154 19.28 -3.80 -22.29
CA SER A 154 20.47 -4.61 -21.98
C SER A 154 21.57 -3.83 -21.27
N ASN A 155 21.49 -2.50 -21.23
CA ASN A 155 22.44 -1.63 -20.54
C ASN A 155 21.88 -1.27 -19.14
N PRO A 156 22.52 -1.69 -18.04
CA PRO A 156 22.08 -1.32 -16.69
C PRO A 156 22.19 0.19 -16.40
N ASN A 157 22.93 0.93 -17.24
CA ASN A 157 23.07 2.38 -17.16
C ASN A 157 22.06 3.14 -18.04
N GLU A 158 21.12 2.44 -18.67
CA GLU A 158 20.05 3.04 -19.47
C GLU A 158 18.73 2.36 -19.10
N THR A 159 18.15 2.81 -18.00
CA THR A 159 16.85 2.32 -17.51
C THR A 159 15.91 3.50 -17.25
N ALA A 160 14.62 3.23 -17.02
CA ALA A 160 13.66 4.28 -16.69
C ALA A 160 13.93 4.98 -15.35
N PHE A 161 14.79 4.42 -14.49
CA PHE A 161 15.25 5.10 -13.28
C PHE A 161 15.95 6.42 -13.61
N TYR A 162 16.91 6.40 -14.54
CA TYR A 162 17.68 7.58 -14.95
C TYR A 162 16.75 8.69 -15.47
N LEU A 163 15.76 8.32 -16.28
CA LEU A 163 14.77 9.25 -16.82
C LEU A 163 13.83 9.80 -15.72
N GLY A 164 13.29 8.93 -14.86
CA GLY A 164 12.32 9.31 -13.83
C GLY A 164 12.93 10.11 -12.69
N MET A 165 14.17 9.80 -12.31
CA MET A 165 14.92 10.48 -11.26
C MET A 165 15.76 11.65 -11.78
N GLN A 166 15.80 11.86 -13.11
CA GLN A 166 16.59 12.91 -13.76
C GLN A 166 18.06 12.90 -13.30
N THR A 167 18.68 11.72 -13.37
CA THR A 167 20.02 11.45 -12.88
C THR A 167 20.84 10.67 -13.91
N ASP A 168 22.16 10.80 -13.85
CA ASP A 168 23.14 10.01 -14.59
C ASP A 168 23.84 8.96 -13.71
N GLN A 169 23.50 8.91 -12.43
CA GLN A 169 24.02 7.97 -11.45
C GLN A 169 23.17 6.70 -11.39
N ASP A 170 23.78 5.55 -11.16
CA ASP A 170 23.06 4.36 -10.73
C ASP A 170 22.40 4.57 -9.36
N LEU A 171 21.45 3.69 -8.99
CA LEU A 171 20.68 3.82 -7.76
C LEU A 171 21.56 3.97 -6.51
N PHE A 172 22.62 3.17 -6.38
CA PHE A 172 23.44 3.17 -5.16
C PHE A 172 24.29 4.43 -5.05
N LYS A 173 24.90 4.88 -6.14
CA LYS A 173 25.60 6.17 -6.19
C LYS A 173 24.66 7.35 -5.93
N TRP A 174 23.43 7.28 -6.43
CA TRP A 174 22.41 8.28 -6.14
C TRP A 174 22.08 8.31 -4.65
N LEU A 175 21.91 7.15 -4.00
CA LEU A 175 21.63 7.06 -2.57
C LEU A 175 22.78 7.61 -1.70
N GLU A 176 24.04 7.42 -2.08
CA GLU A 176 25.19 8.00 -1.37
C GLU A 176 25.12 9.53 -1.25
N ASN A 177 24.56 10.19 -2.27
CA ASN A 177 24.39 11.65 -2.30
C ASN A 177 23.07 12.11 -1.66
N HIS A 178 22.21 11.19 -1.22
CA HIS A 178 20.87 11.47 -0.70
C HIS A 178 20.63 10.72 0.62
N PRO A 179 21.20 11.22 1.76
CA PRO A 179 21.21 10.50 3.03
C PRO A 179 19.84 10.06 3.54
N ASP A 180 18.81 10.91 3.40
CA ASP A 180 17.44 10.58 3.83
C ASP A 180 16.89 9.37 3.08
N TYR A 181 17.16 9.28 1.78
CA TYR A 181 16.77 8.14 0.95
C TYR A 181 17.61 6.90 1.27
N SER A 182 18.89 7.06 1.56
CA SER A 182 19.77 5.95 1.97
C SER A 182 19.29 5.31 3.29
N VAL A 183 18.92 6.13 4.28
CA VAL A 183 18.37 5.63 5.55
C VAL A 183 17.09 4.84 5.32
N ASN A 184 16.12 5.39 4.58
CA ASN A 184 14.86 4.69 4.29
C ASN A 184 15.08 3.43 3.44
N PHE A 185 15.98 3.46 2.46
CA PHE A 185 16.34 2.28 1.68
C PHE A 185 16.89 1.16 2.58
N ASN A 186 17.83 1.47 3.47
CA ASN A 186 18.38 0.49 4.39
C ASN A 186 17.31 -0.05 5.36
N THR A 187 16.48 0.81 5.93
CA THR A 187 15.39 0.37 6.82
C THR A 187 14.39 -0.53 6.11
N TRP A 188 14.12 -0.30 4.81
CA TRP A 188 13.25 -1.16 4.03
C TRP A 188 13.90 -2.50 3.66
N MET A 189 15.20 -2.51 3.32
CA MET A 189 15.91 -3.70 2.83
C MET A 189 16.43 -4.65 3.92
N LEU A 190 16.49 -4.23 5.19
CA LEU A 190 17.14 -4.96 6.27
C LEU A 190 16.26 -5.97 7.04
N GLN A 191 15.03 -6.27 6.58
CA GLN A 191 14.12 -7.26 7.19
C GLN A 191 13.32 -8.05 6.16
#